data_AF-A6TV43-F1
#
_entry.id   AF-A6TV43-F1
#
_cell.length_a   1.000
_cell.length_b   1.000
_cell.length_c   1.000
_cell.angle_alpha   90.00
_cell.angle_beta   90.00
_cell.angle_gamma   90.00
#
_symmetry.space_group_name_H-M   'P 1'
#
loop_
_entity.id
_entity.type
_entity.pdbx_description
1 polymer ?
#
loop_
_entity_poly.entity_id
_entity_poly.type
_entity_poly.pdbx_seq_one_letter_code
_entity_poly.pdbx_strand_id
1 'polypeptide(L)'
;MKLEELSSYMDRVIEQRFEKESSIDISKHLSALDEQKLDKQIFRLKRKNKPELKTYRTFLLVQINETETLKNALQWVAAVKNSLTDPETSDLYLIVISENDVFTIDESMRIEATESFCKKYVQRGDENPESLIKRTCLANFSVISEDTIQIDPVNTVFLKTQQEFSWFDAPVQQIWKEAFNSDDNGNELLERIR
;
A
#
# COMPACT_ATOMS: atom_id res chain seq x y z
N MET A 1 19.15 3.90 5.59
CA MET A 1 19.39 3.44 4.20
C MET A 1 19.27 4.61 3.23
N LYS A 2 19.77 4.49 1.99
CA LYS A 2 19.60 5.53 0.96
C LYS A 2 18.33 5.33 0.15
N LEU A 3 17.78 6.43 -0.37
CA LEU A 3 16.59 6.38 -1.23
C LEU A 3 16.81 5.52 -2.48
N GLU A 4 17.94 5.67 -3.15
CA GLU A 4 18.31 4.87 -4.33
C GLU A 4 18.36 3.37 -4.04
N GLU A 5 18.82 3.00 -2.84
CA GLU A 5 18.93 1.61 -2.39
C GLU A 5 17.53 0.98 -2.22
N LEU A 6 16.63 1.66 -1.50
CA LEU A 6 15.26 1.22 -1.32
C LEU A 6 14.52 1.12 -2.65
N SER A 7 14.67 2.11 -3.52
CA SER A 7 14.03 2.15 -4.82
C SER A 7 14.49 1.03 -5.74
N SER A 8 15.79 0.76 -5.78
CA SER A 8 16.35 -0.37 -6.53
C SER A 8 15.87 -1.72 -5.99
N TYR A 9 15.65 -1.82 -4.68
CA TYR A 9 15.04 -3.00 -4.09
C TYR A 9 13.56 -3.12 -4.46
N MET A 10 12.79 -2.02 -4.39
CA MET A 10 11.39 -1.99 -4.80
C MET A 10 11.20 -2.39 -6.26
N ASP A 11 12.00 -1.84 -7.19
CA ASP A 11 11.92 -2.20 -8.62
C ASP A 11 12.09 -3.72 -8.84
N ARG A 12 12.97 -4.39 -8.09
CA ARG A 12 13.14 -5.85 -8.12
C ARG A 12 11.93 -6.61 -7.56
N VAL A 13 11.39 -6.15 -6.43
CA VAL A 13 10.23 -6.81 -5.79
C VAL A 13 8.97 -6.70 -6.65
N ILE A 14 8.78 -5.55 -7.31
CA ILE A 14 7.57 -5.31 -8.10
C ILE A 14 7.61 -6.01 -9.45
N GLU A 15 8.78 -6.34 -10.00
CA GLU A 15 8.97 -6.82 -11.38
C GLU A 15 8.05 -7.99 -11.74
N GLN A 16 7.79 -8.92 -10.82
CA GLN A 16 6.99 -10.11 -11.11
C GLN A 16 5.47 -9.86 -11.00
N ARG A 17 5.04 -8.88 -10.20
CA ARG A 17 3.64 -8.74 -9.75
C ARG A 17 2.97 -7.45 -10.21
N PHE A 18 3.75 -6.39 -10.37
CA PHE A 18 3.25 -5.07 -10.67
C PHE A 18 3.94 -4.47 -11.90
N GLU A 19 3.19 -3.63 -12.59
CA GLU A 19 3.63 -2.75 -13.64
C GLU A 19 3.69 -1.33 -13.06
N LYS A 20 4.82 -0.66 -13.27
CA LYS A 20 5.00 0.74 -12.91
C LYS A 20 4.34 1.61 -13.99
N GLU A 21 3.65 2.67 -13.57
CA GLU A 21 3.01 3.62 -14.48
C GLU A 21 4.02 4.14 -15.51
N SER A 22 3.69 3.99 -16.78
CA SER A 22 4.51 4.47 -17.90
C SER A 22 4.28 5.95 -18.22
N SER A 23 3.12 6.50 -17.80
CA SER A 23 2.80 7.92 -17.96
C SER A 23 3.61 8.76 -16.97
N ILE A 24 4.61 9.46 -17.50
CA ILE A 24 5.49 10.32 -16.71
C ILE A 24 4.71 11.56 -16.20
N ASP A 25 3.58 11.93 -16.82
CA ASP A 25 2.88 13.19 -16.54
C ASP A 25 2.23 13.23 -15.15
N ILE A 26 1.60 12.14 -14.70
CA ILE A 26 0.97 12.08 -13.38
C ILE A 26 2.04 12.10 -12.30
N SER A 27 3.05 11.24 -12.41
CA SER A 27 4.15 11.19 -11.45
C SER A 27 4.91 12.53 -11.37
N LYS A 28 5.11 13.24 -12.49
CA LYS A 28 5.65 14.62 -12.50
C LYS A 28 4.73 15.61 -11.80
N HIS A 29 3.42 15.54 -12.08
CA HIS A 29 2.45 16.41 -11.42
C HIS A 29 2.48 16.22 -9.90
N LEU A 30 2.41 14.97 -9.42
CA LEU A 30 2.46 14.66 -7.99
C LEU A 30 3.79 15.09 -7.34
N SER A 31 4.90 14.96 -8.06
CA SER A 31 6.21 15.44 -7.60
C SER A 31 6.27 16.97 -7.51
N ALA A 32 5.53 17.70 -8.35
CA ALA A 32 5.51 19.16 -8.36
C ALA A 32 4.67 19.76 -7.22
N LEU A 33 3.83 18.94 -6.56
CA LEU A 33 3.07 19.34 -5.37
C LEU A 33 3.95 19.49 -4.11
N ASP A 34 5.20 19.07 -4.18
CA ASP A 34 6.16 19.28 -3.11
C ASP A 34 6.81 20.67 -3.20
N GLU A 35 6.33 21.58 -2.36
CA GLU A 35 6.86 22.94 -2.25
C GLU A 35 8.25 23.01 -1.57
N GLN A 36 8.60 21.98 -0.80
CA GLN A 36 9.77 21.99 0.09
C GLN A 36 10.99 21.28 -0.51
N LYS A 37 10.87 20.75 -1.74
CA LYS A 37 11.95 20.07 -2.48
C LYS A 37 12.60 18.94 -1.68
N LEU A 38 11.77 18.13 -1.04
CA LEU A 38 12.14 16.89 -0.38
C LEU A 38 12.90 15.97 -1.33
N ASP A 39 13.87 15.25 -0.76
CA ASP A 39 14.48 14.09 -1.41
C ASP A 39 13.48 12.93 -1.41
N LYS A 40 12.94 12.62 -2.58
CA LYS A 40 11.74 11.79 -2.73
C LYS A 40 11.71 11.03 -4.03
N GLN A 41 10.95 9.95 -4.03
CA GLN A 41 10.60 9.20 -5.23
C GLN A 41 9.14 8.75 -5.17
N ILE A 42 8.54 8.56 -6.35
CA ILE A 42 7.14 8.17 -6.49
C ILE A 42 7.08 6.87 -7.29
N PHE A 43 6.33 5.90 -6.76
CA PHE A 43 6.02 4.65 -7.44
C PHE A 43 4.51 4.53 -7.57
N ARG A 44 4.02 4.59 -8.81
CA ARG A 44 2.63 4.29 -9.13
C ARG A 44 2.57 2.91 -9.75
N LEU A 45 1.88 1.99 -9.08
CA LEU A 45 1.95 0.56 -9.35
C LEU A 45 0.55 0.01 -9.62
N LYS A 46 0.43 -0.85 -10.63
CA LYS A 46 -0.78 -1.61 -10.92
C LYS A 46 -0.41 -3.09 -11.09
N ARG A 47 -1.30 -4.02 -10.79
CA ARG A 47 -1.00 -5.45 -10.97
C ARG A 47 -0.89 -5.84 -12.44
N LYS A 48 0.12 -6.64 -12.77
CA LYS A 48 0.31 -7.19 -14.12
C LYS A 48 -0.78 -8.18 -14.53
N ASN A 49 -1.31 -8.95 -13.57
CA ASN A 49 -2.33 -9.97 -13.85
C ASN A 49 -3.77 -9.43 -13.91
N LYS A 50 -3.95 -8.10 -13.81
CA LYS A 50 -5.25 -7.42 -13.89
C LYS A 50 -5.15 -6.16 -14.78
N PRO A 51 -4.91 -6.34 -16.10
CA PRO A 51 -4.72 -5.22 -17.03
C PRO A 51 -5.96 -4.33 -17.20
N GLU A 52 -7.14 -4.80 -16.81
CA GLU A 52 -8.40 -4.06 -16.85
C GLU A 52 -8.50 -2.94 -15.79
N LEU A 53 -7.76 -3.05 -14.67
CA LEU A 53 -7.81 -2.04 -13.61
C LEU A 53 -7.27 -0.70 -14.13
N LYS A 54 -7.96 0.40 -13.87
CA LYS A 54 -7.47 1.73 -14.29
C LYS A 54 -6.78 2.49 -13.16
N THR A 55 -6.77 1.93 -11.96
CA THR A 55 -6.30 2.58 -10.74
C THR A 55 -4.90 2.10 -10.36
N TYR A 56 -4.15 2.99 -9.72
CA TYR A 56 -2.80 2.73 -9.25
C TYR A 56 -2.70 2.79 -7.73
N ARG A 57 -1.80 1.97 -7.18
CA ARG A 57 -1.25 2.13 -5.84
C ARG A 57 -0.13 3.14 -5.89
N THR A 58 -0.23 4.21 -5.11
CA THR A 58 0.77 5.27 -5.08
C THR A 58 1.62 5.15 -3.83
N PHE A 59 2.91 4.88 -4.00
CA PHE A 59 3.91 4.91 -2.94
C PHE A 59 4.74 6.19 -3.07
N LEU A 60 4.74 6.98 -2.03
CA LEU A 60 5.58 8.14 -1.85
C LEU A 60 6.75 7.72 -0.96
N LEU A 61 7.96 7.73 -1.49
CA LEU A 61 9.17 7.48 -0.73
C LEU A 61 9.81 8.84 -0.43
N VAL A 62 10.23 9.05 0.82
CA VAL A 62 10.92 10.27 1.23
C VAL A 62 12.10 9.92 2.13
N GLN A 63 13.24 10.56 1.86
CA GLN A 63 14.40 10.52 2.74
C GLN A 63 14.37 11.74 3.65
N ILE A 64 14.36 11.49 4.95
CA ILE A 64 14.29 12.51 6.00
C ILE A 64 15.55 12.43 6.85
N ASN A 65 16.26 13.56 6.94
CA ASN A 65 17.47 13.68 7.75
C ASN A 65 17.22 14.46 9.06
N GLU A 66 16.07 15.11 9.20
CA GLU A 66 15.69 15.93 10.36
C GLU A 66 14.20 15.75 10.67
N THR A 67 13.84 15.62 11.94
CA THR A 67 12.45 15.35 12.37
C THR A 67 11.47 16.43 11.92
N GLU A 68 11.91 17.69 11.81
CA GLU A 68 11.08 18.81 11.34
C GLU A 68 10.60 18.62 9.89
N THR A 69 11.39 17.91 9.08
CA THR A 69 11.08 17.63 7.67
C THR A 69 9.89 16.66 7.53
N LEU A 70 9.54 15.91 8.58
CA LEU A 70 8.36 15.05 8.59
C LEU A 70 7.07 15.84 8.34
N LYS A 71 6.97 17.05 8.90
CA LYS A 71 5.80 17.91 8.68
C LYS A 71 5.65 18.25 7.19
N ASN A 72 6.75 18.56 6.53
CA ASN A 72 6.80 18.87 5.10
C ASN A 72 6.39 17.66 4.25
N ALA A 73 6.91 16.46 4.60
CA ALA A 73 6.50 15.22 3.96
C ALA A 73 5.00 14.94 4.10
N LEU A 74 4.43 15.16 5.30
CA LEU A 74 3.00 14.98 5.54
C LEU A 74 2.14 16.02 4.79
N GLN A 75 2.61 17.26 4.66
CA GLN A 75 1.94 18.28 3.85
C GLN A 75 1.94 17.90 2.36
N TRP A 76 3.07 17.43 1.84
CA TRP A 76 3.16 16.93 0.47
C TRP A 76 2.21 15.75 0.24
N VAL A 77 2.16 14.78 1.17
CA VAL A 77 1.23 13.65 1.11
C VAL A 77 -0.22 14.11 1.07
N ALA A 78 -0.59 15.12 1.88
CA ALA A 78 -1.93 15.69 1.87
C ALA A 78 -2.26 16.35 0.51
N ALA A 79 -1.31 17.07 -0.08
CA ALA A 79 -1.46 17.66 -1.41
C ALA A 79 -1.62 16.58 -2.49
N VAL A 80 -0.80 15.52 -2.46
CA VAL A 80 -0.93 14.36 -3.36
C VAL A 80 -2.30 13.72 -3.21
N LYS A 81 -2.75 13.45 -1.97
CA LYS A 81 -4.07 12.86 -1.73
C LYS A 81 -5.20 13.67 -2.37
N ASN A 82 -5.14 14.99 -2.27
CA ASN A 82 -6.16 15.89 -2.84
C ASN A 82 -6.13 15.94 -4.38
N SER A 83 -5.00 15.58 -5.00
CA SER A 83 -4.85 15.49 -6.46
C SER A 83 -5.29 14.13 -7.02
N LEU A 84 -5.25 13.08 -6.19
CA LEU A 84 -5.73 11.74 -6.58
C LEU A 84 -7.26 11.70 -6.60
N THR A 85 -7.82 11.02 -7.59
CA THR A 85 -9.25 10.73 -7.66
C THR A 85 -9.57 9.46 -6.89
N ASP A 86 -10.76 9.42 -6.28
CA ASP A 86 -11.26 8.16 -5.74
C ASP A 86 -11.37 7.12 -6.86
N PRO A 87 -10.92 5.88 -6.62
CA PRO A 87 -10.56 5.33 -5.30
C PRO A 87 -9.04 5.25 -5.01
N GLU A 88 -8.18 5.91 -5.79
CA GLU A 88 -6.72 5.89 -5.60
C GLU A 88 -6.26 6.55 -4.28
N THR A 89 -7.09 7.43 -3.71
CA THR A 89 -6.84 8.08 -2.41
C THR A 89 -6.70 7.05 -1.27
N SER A 90 -7.33 5.89 -1.39
CA SER A 90 -7.28 4.79 -0.41
C SER A 90 -6.04 3.89 -0.59
N ASP A 91 -5.44 3.93 -1.79
CA ASP A 91 -4.23 3.20 -2.14
C ASP A 91 -2.99 4.13 -2.17
N LEU A 92 -2.98 5.11 -1.27
CA LEU A 92 -1.83 5.98 -1.01
C LEU A 92 -1.01 5.45 0.17
N TYR A 93 0.31 5.40 -0.01
CA TYR A 93 1.27 4.91 0.95
C TYR A 93 2.46 5.88 1.05
N LEU A 94 2.96 6.11 2.26
CA LEU A 94 4.18 6.87 2.52
C LEU A 94 5.22 5.97 3.17
N ILE A 95 6.41 5.91 2.58
CA ILE A 95 7.59 5.26 3.15
C ILE A 95 8.61 6.33 3.50
N VAL A 96 8.96 6.43 4.78
CA VAL A 96 9.96 7.35 5.30
C VAL A 96 11.23 6.57 5.63
N ILE A 97 12.35 7.00 5.08
CA ILE A 97 13.67 6.45 5.39
C ILE A 97 14.60 7.53 5.94
N SER A 98 15.65 7.12 6.64
CA SER A 98 16.68 8.03 7.15
C SER A 98 18.05 7.36 7.16
N GLU A 99 19.11 8.16 7.01
CA GLU A 99 20.49 7.65 7.09
C GLU A 99 21.03 7.59 8.53
N ASN A 100 20.45 8.35 9.47
CA ASN A 100 21.01 8.57 10.81
C ASN A 100 20.04 8.24 11.95
N ASP A 101 19.12 7.29 11.74
CA ASP A 101 18.13 6.89 12.76
C ASP A 101 17.41 8.07 13.42
N VAL A 102 16.92 8.97 12.56
CA VAL A 102 16.28 10.23 12.97
C VAL A 102 15.07 10.00 13.87
N PHE A 103 14.43 8.83 13.73
CA PHE A 103 13.30 8.41 14.55
C PHE A 103 13.69 7.19 15.38
N THR A 104 13.36 7.24 16.67
CA THR A 104 13.36 6.06 17.53
C THR A 104 12.31 5.05 17.06
N ILE A 105 12.39 3.81 17.54
CA ILE A 105 11.40 2.77 17.26
C ILE A 105 10.00 3.22 17.70
N ASP A 106 9.88 3.78 18.90
CA ASP A 106 8.60 4.25 19.45
C ASP A 106 8.02 5.41 18.63
N GLU A 107 8.85 6.36 18.18
CA GLU A 107 8.41 7.43 17.29
C GLU A 107 7.97 6.90 15.94
N SER A 108 8.72 5.97 15.37
CA SER A 108 8.37 5.30 14.11
C SER A 108 7.01 4.62 14.23
N MET A 109 6.78 3.85 15.29
CA MET A 109 5.49 3.20 15.56
C MET A 109 4.36 4.21 15.76
N ARG A 110 4.62 5.32 16.46
CA ARG A 110 3.65 6.40 16.64
C ARG A 110 3.27 7.04 15.31
N ILE A 111 4.22 7.30 14.43
CA ILE A 111 3.97 7.86 13.10
C ILE A 111 3.13 6.88 12.26
N GLU A 112 3.49 5.60 12.26
CA GLU A 112 2.78 4.55 11.52
C GLU A 112 1.34 4.34 12.02
N ALA A 113 1.10 4.47 13.32
CA ALA A 113 -0.23 4.34 13.93
C ALA A 113 -1.20 5.49 13.56
N THR A 114 -0.70 6.61 13.04
CA THR A 114 -1.57 7.69 12.60
C THR A 114 -2.21 7.38 11.25
N GLU A 115 -3.54 7.29 11.21
CA GLU A 115 -4.27 7.00 9.97
C GLU A 115 -4.54 8.25 9.11
N SER A 116 -4.02 9.41 9.52
CA SER A 116 -4.20 10.65 8.76
C SER A 116 -3.52 10.57 7.39
N PHE A 117 -4.26 10.98 6.36
CA PHE A 117 -3.84 11.05 4.95
C PHE A 117 -3.65 9.71 4.24
N CYS A 118 -2.77 8.83 4.71
CA CYS A 118 -2.39 7.60 4.04
C CYS A 118 -1.82 6.54 5.00
N LYS A 119 -1.57 5.31 4.52
CA LYS A 119 -0.81 4.31 5.28
C LYS A 119 0.67 4.69 5.30
N LYS A 120 1.31 4.61 6.46
CA LYS A 120 2.70 5.05 6.67
C LYS A 120 3.58 3.90 7.12
N TYR A 121 4.83 3.92 6.65
CA TYR A 121 5.89 3.01 7.06
C TYR A 121 7.16 3.83 7.27
N VAL A 122 7.79 3.69 8.43
CA VAL A 122 9.01 4.43 8.79
C VAL A 122 10.12 3.40 9.01
N GLN A 123 11.29 3.63 8.41
CA GLN A 123 12.49 2.84 8.67
C GLN A 123 12.83 2.86 10.17
N ARG A 124 13.07 1.70 10.75
CA ARG A 124 13.39 1.55 12.18
C ARG A 124 14.86 1.21 12.37
N GLY A 125 15.68 2.12 12.90
CA GLY A 125 17.10 1.86 13.11
C GLY A 125 17.81 1.43 11.81
N ASP A 126 18.71 0.45 11.95
CA ASP A 126 19.42 -0.22 10.85
C ASP A 126 18.54 -1.19 10.02
N GLU A 127 17.22 -1.01 10.00
CA GLU A 127 16.31 -1.80 9.15
C GLU A 127 16.76 -1.72 7.68
N ASN A 128 16.90 -2.88 7.03
CA ASN A 128 17.28 -2.98 5.62
C ASN A 128 16.03 -2.89 4.69
N PRO A 129 16.22 -2.66 3.38
CA PRO A 129 15.10 -2.51 2.45
C PRO A 129 14.13 -3.71 2.43
N GLU A 130 14.65 -4.93 2.57
CA GLU A 130 13.83 -6.15 2.60
C GLU A 130 12.87 -6.17 3.79
N SER A 131 13.38 -5.92 5.00
CA SER A 131 12.60 -5.91 6.24
C SER A 131 11.53 -4.82 6.22
N LEU A 132 11.86 -3.63 5.72
CA LEU A 132 10.91 -2.53 5.55
C LEU A 132 9.78 -2.91 4.59
N ILE A 133 10.12 -3.44 3.40
CA ILE A 133 9.14 -3.82 2.39
C ILE A 133 8.26 -4.99 2.84
N LYS A 134 8.76 -5.93 3.65
CA LYS A 134 7.98 -7.02 4.24
C LYS A 134 6.81 -6.55 5.12
N ARG A 135 6.85 -5.32 5.64
CA ARG A 135 5.76 -4.72 6.43
C ARG A 135 4.69 -4.05 5.56
N THR A 136 4.97 -3.88 4.27
CA THR A 136 4.08 -3.23 3.31
C THR A 136 3.23 -4.23 2.53
N CYS A 137 2.26 -3.74 1.74
CA CYS A 137 1.49 -4.58 0.83
C CYS A 137 2.29 -5.10 -0.39
N LEU A 138 3.57 -4.71 -0.53
CA LEU A 138 4.49 -5.25 -1.53
C LEU A 138 5.21 -6.52 -1.05
N ALA A 139 5.03 -6.91 0.21
CA ALA A 139 5.58 -8.16 0.73
C ALA A 139 5.21 -9.35 -0.16
N ASN A 140 6.19 -10.23 -0.41
CA ASN A 140 5.93 -11.46 -1.12
C ASN A 140 5.32 -12.47 -0.14
N PHE A 141 4.02 -12.72 -0.25
CA PHE A 141 3.37 -13.81 0.49
C PHE A 141 3.85 -15.13 -0.11
N SER A 142 4.96 -15.65 0.44
CA SER A 142 5.31 -17.05 0.24
C SER A 142 4.33 -17.85 1.11
N VAL A 143 3.15 -18.12 0.59
CA VAL A 143 2.18 -18.97 1.30
C VAL A 143 2.71 -20.40 1.24
N ILE A 144 3.50 -20.77 2.24
CA ILE A 144 3.56 -22.17 2.70
C ILE A 144 2.79 -22.16 4.01
N SER A 145 1.47 -22.31 3.93
CA SER A 145 0.68 -22.73 5.07
C SER A 145 0.21 -24.14 4.76
N GLU A 146 0.90 -25.11 5.35
CA GLU A 146 0.43 -26.48 5.47
C GLU A 146 -0.94 -26.50 6.16
N ASP A 147 -1.75 -27.43 5.67
CA ASP A 147 -3.10 -27.74 6.11
C ASP A 147 -3.28 -27.65 7.62
N THR A 148 -4.17 -26.76 8.07
CA THR A 148 -4.90 -27.00 9.31
C THR A 148 -6.37 -26.73 9.08
N ILE A 149 -7.16 -27.80 9.25
CA ILE A 149 -8.62 -27.82 9.23
C ILE A 149 -9.10 -27.02 10.44
N GLN A 150 -9.12 -25.70 10.33
CA GLN A 150 -9.88 -24.83 11.23
C GLN A 150 -11.23 -24.57 10.57
N ILE A 151 -12.30 -24.75 11.35
CA ILE A 151 -13.67 -24.42 10.93
C ILE A 151 -13.67 -23.00 10.38
N ASP A 152 -13.88 -22.87 9.07
CA ASP A 152 -13.81 -21.59 8.37
C ASP A 152 -14.90 -20.64 8.94
N PRO A 153 -14.50 -19.61 9.71
CA PRO A 153 -15.46 -18.69 10.33
C PRO A 153 -16.23 -17.88 9.30
N VAL A 154 -15.69 -17.72 8.08
CA VAL A 154 -16.35 -17.03 6.96
C VAL A 154 -17.59 -17.82 6.52
N ASN A 155 -17.49 -19.15 6.44
CA ASN A 155 -18.64 -20.00 6.10
C ASN A 155 -19.79 -19.87 7.10
N THR A 156 -19.47 -19.73 8.39
CA THR A 156 -20.49 -19.57 9.45
C THR A 156 -21.22 -18.24 9.32
N VAL A 157 -20.48 -17.16 9.02
CA VAL A 157 -21.05 -15.83 8.80
C VAL A 157 -21.92 -15.83 7.54
N PHE A 158 -21.46 -16.45 6.45
CA PHE A 158 -22.17 -16.44 5.18
C PHE A 158 -23.53 -17.13 5.25
N LEU A 159 -23.60 -18.26 5.96
CA LEU A 159 -24.86 -18.97 6.20
C LEU A 159 -25.84 -18.12 7.02
N LYS A 160 -25.36 -17.37 8.02
CA LYS A 160 -26.20 -16.44 8.79
C LYS A 160 -26.68 -15.26 7.93
N THR A 161 -25.79 -14.68 7.13
CA THR A 161 -26.13 -13.57 6.22
C THR A 161 -27.18 -14.00 5.20
N GLN A 162 -27.10 -15.22 4.67
CA GLN A 162 -28.10 -15.77 3.75
C GLN A 162 -29.49 -15.94 4.39
N GLN A 163 -29.55 -16.25 5.69
CA GLN A 163 -30.82 -16.37 6.42
C GLN A 163 -31.54 -15.02 6.56
N GLU A 164 -30.77 -13.93 6.65
CA GLU A 164 -31.30 -12.57 6.76
C GLU A 164 -31.54 -11.92 5.39
N PHE A 165 -30.70 -12.25 4.41
CA PHE A 165 -30.70 -11.65 3.08
C PHE A 165 -30.78 -12.71 1.97
N SER A 166 -31.97 -12.85 1.38
CA SER A 166 -32.23 -13.86 0.33
C SER A 166 -31.42 -13.68 -0.96
N TRP A 167 -30.90 -12.47 -1.21
CA TRP A 167 -30.01 -12.19 -2.34
C TRP A 167 -28.57 -12.69 -2.12
N PHE A 168 -28.20 -13.05 -0.89
CA PHE A 168 -26.86 -13.55 -0.55
C PHE A 168 -26.76 -15.08 -0.69
N ASP A 169 -27.03 -15.56 -1.90
CA ASP A 169 -27.07 -16.98 -2.25
C ASP A 169 -25.68 -17.58 -2.50
N ALA A 170 -25.62 -18.88 -2.84
CA ALA A 170 -24.35 -19.61 -2.99
C ALA A 170 -23.42 -19.02 -4.07
N PRO A 171 -23.90 -18.60 -5.26
CA PRO A 171 -23.09 -17.85 -6.23
C PRO A 171 -22.49 -16.56 -5.66
N VAL A 172 -23.29 -15.74 -4.99
CA VAL A 172 -22.81 -14.48 -4.39
C VAL A 172 -21.80 -14.76 -3.27
N GLN A 173 -22.07 -15.74 -2.42
CA GLN A 173 -21.14 -16.19 -1.38
C GLN A 173 -19.79 -16.60 -1.96
N GLN A 174 -19.78 -17.32 -3.09
CA GLN A 174 -18.54 -17.76 -3.72
C GLN A 174 -17.67 -16.57 -4.17
N ILE A 175 -18.29 -15.55 -4.78
CA ILE A 175 -17.60 -14.29 -5.16
C ILE A 175 -16.95 -13.65 -3.93
N TRP A 176 -17.68 -13.57 -2.81
CA TRP A 176 -17.17 -12.99 -1.58
C TRP A 176 -16.08 -13.86 -0.92
N LYS A 177 -16.15 -15.19 -0.96
CA LYS A 177 -15.06 -16.06 -0.44
C LYS A 177 -13.78 -15.85 -1.22
N GLU A 178 -13.89 -15.78 -2.54
CA GLU A 178 -12.74 -15.53 -3.41
C GLU A 178 -12.17 -14.13 -3.22
N ALA A 179 -13.03 -13.15 -2.94
CA ALA A 179 -12.64 -11.79 -2.58
C ALA A 179 -11.92 -11.71 -1.21
N PHE A 180 -12.39 -12.41 -0.17
CA PHE A 180 -11.73 -12.41 1.14
C PHE A 180 -10.39 -13.15 1.14
N ASN A 181 -10.25 -14.17 0.29
CA ASN A 181 -9.03 -14.96 0.17
C ASN A 181 -8.06 -14.41 -0.88
N SER A 182 -8.41 -13.32 -1.58
CA SER A 182 -7.51 -12.70 -2.54
C SER A 182 -6.65 -11.63 -1.87
N ASP A 183 -5.48 -11.39 -2.43
CA ASP A 183 -4.64 -10.24 -2.06
C ASP A 183 -5.24 -8.90 -2.54
N ASP A 184 -6.47 -8.89 -3.04
CA ASP A 184 -7.07 -7.77 -3.75
C ASP A 184 -7.19 -6.53 -2.82
N ASN A 185 -6.77 -5.35 -3.27
CA ASN A 185 -7.07 -4.10 -2.56
C ASN A 185 -8.54 -3.70 -2.77
N GLY A 186 -8.99 -2.65 -2.06
CA GLY A 186 -10.38 -2.20 -2.14
C GLY A 186 -10.89 -1.96 -3.57
N ASN A 187 -10.01 -1.54 -4.48
CA ASN A 187 -10.34 -1.29 -5.89
C ASN A 187 -10.53 -2.59 -6.67
N GLU A 188 -9.60 -3.52 -6.47
CA GLU A 188 -9.65 -4.86 -7.03
C GLU A 188 -10.87 -5.65 -6.54
N LEU A 189 -11.30 -5.39 -5.30
CA LEU A 189 -12.51 -5.95 -4.71
C LEU A 189 -13.79 -5.31 -5.29
N LEU A 190 -13.82 -3.99 -5.44
CA LEU A 190 -14.99 -3.27 -6.00
C LEU A 190 -15.32 -3.73 -7.43
N GLU A 191 -14.31 -3.94 -8.27
CA GLU A 191 -14.52 -4.44 -9.63
C GLU A 191 -14.93 -5.91 -9.66
N ARG A 192 -14.52 -6.72 -8.67
CA ARG A 192 -14.87 -8.14 -8.58
C ARG A 192 -16.29 -8.37 -8.05
N ILE A 193 -16.75 -7.53 -7.13
CA ILE A 193 -17.99 -7.74 -6.36
C ILE A 193 -19.18 -6.95 -6.96
N ARG A 194 -18.91 -6.11 -7.97
CA ARG A 194 -19.93 -5.42 -8.77
C ARG A 194 -20.77 -6.40 -9.61
#